data_AF-M0L980-F1
#
_entry.id   AF-M0L980-F1
#
_cell.length_a   1.000
_cell.length_b   1.000
_cell.length_c   1.000
_cell.angle_alpha   90.00
_cell.angle_beta   90.00
_cell.angle_gamma   90.00
#
_symmetry.space_group_name_H-M   'P 1'
#
loop_
_entity.id
_entity.type
_entity.pdbx_description
1 polymer ?
#
loop_
_entity_poly.entity_id
_entity_poly.type
_entity_poly.pdbx_seq_one_letter_code
_entity_poly.pdbx_strand_id
1 'polypeptide(L)'
;MRPEVRALTSGSLVGVENAEGAFIDGHYFASFLAATATIEQILREQLPDSSDYYYFSTIVTEAEEQDLLGSEAAARFSDLHELRNAHVHYRGEKGPSDPAESMLERSTGANERPKRIVKEDAELALQCLYEVLEIAKKDIPDGALPGEK
;
A
#
# COMPACT_ATOMS: atom_id res chain seq x y z
N MET A 1 -11.96 -21.74 7.79
CA MET A 1 -11.57 -21.32 9.14
C MET A 1 -10.83 -20.01 8.92
N ARG A 2 -11.38 -18.87 9.36
CA ARG A 2 -10.73 -17.56 9.11
C ARG A 2 -9.48 -17.46 9.98
N PRO A 3 -8.35 -16.94 9.45
CA PRO A 3 -7.15 -16.72 10.26
C PRO A 3 -7.46 -15.78 11.43
N GLU A 4 -6.80 -15.98 12.57
CA GLU A 4 -6.89 -15.07 13.71
C GLU A 4 -6.23 -13.73 13.33
N VAL A 5 -7.03 -12.66 13.29
CA VAL A 5 -6.58 -11.29 12.98
C VAL A 5 -5.69 -10.79 14.13
N ARG A 6 -4.47 -10.35 13.79
CA ARG A 6 -3.48 -9.84 14.75
C ARG A 6 -3.66 -8.33 14.94
N ALA A 7 -3.45 -7.83 16.16
CA ALA A 7 -3.52 -6.40 16.44
C ALA A 7 -2.48 -5.61 15.62
N LEU A 8 -2.85 -4.40 15.18
CA LEU A 8 -1.96 -3.50 14.45
C LEU A 8 -0.76 -3.11 15.32
N THR A 9 0.43 -3.08 14.72
CA THR A 9 1.63 -2.61 15.41
C THR A 9 1.73 -1.09 15.43
N SER A 10 2.58 -0.55 16.32
CA SER A 10 2.92 0.88 16.30
C SER A 10 3.55 1.33 14.98
N GLY A 11 4.23 0.42 14.28
CA GLY A 11 4.79 0.69 12.94
C GLY A 11 3.70 0.92 11.91
N SER A 12 2.66 0.07 11.90
CA SER A 12 1.51 0.20 11.00
C SER A 12 0.77 1.52 11.22
N LEU A 13 0.57 1.94 12.47
CA LEU A 13 -0.08 3.22 12.80
C LEU A 13 0.72 4.44 12.33
N VAL A 14 2.04 4.44 12.53
CA VAL A 14 2.93 5.51 12.04
C VAL A 14 2.92 5.57 10.50
N GLY A 15 2.81 4.42 9.83
CA GLY A 15 2.65 4.35 8.38
C GLY A 15 1.40 5.07 7.87
N VAL A 16 0.27 4.93 8.58
CA VAL A 16 -0.98 5.62 8.28
C VAL A 16 -0.83 7.13 8.42
N GLU A 17 -0.33 7.59 9.56
CA GLU A 17 -0.11 9.03 9.83
C GLU A 17 0.80 9.67 8.78
N ASN A 18 1.87 8.97 8.38
CA ASN A 18 2.79 9.45 7.35
C ASN A 18 2.12 9.54 5.96
N ALA A 19 1.30 8.55 5.61
CA ALA A 19 0.59 8.54 4.33
C ALA A 19 -0.42 9.70 4.23
N GLU A 20 -1.18 9.94 5.32
CA GLU A 20 -2.14 11.03 5.42
C GLU A 20 -1.46 12.40 5.43
N GLY A 21 -0.43 12.57 6.27
CA GLY A 21 0.32 13.83 6.36
C GLY A 21 0.92 14.24 5.02
N ALA A 22 1.57 13.30 4.32
CA ALA A 22 2.10 13.55 2.99
C ALA A 22 1.02 13.93 1.96
N PHE A 23 -0.19 13.38 2.08
CA PHE A 23 -1.29 13.73 1.19
C PHE A 23 -1.78 15.16 1.41
N ILE A 24 -1.97 15.53 2.69
CA ILE A 24 -2.41 16.88 3.10
C ILE A 24 -1.41 17.93 2.63
N ASP A 25 -0.11 17.63 2.72
CA ASP A 25 0.98 18.52 2.28
C ASP A 25 1.15 18.57 0.75
N GLY A 26 0.37 17.80 -0.01
CA GLY A 26 0.44 17.75 -1.48
C GLY A 26 1.57 16.88 -2.03
N HIS A 27 2.23 16.09 -1.20
CA HIS A 27 3.27 15.13 -1.57
C HIS A 27 2.68 13.78 -2.00
N TYR A 28 1.89 13.78 -3.08
CA TYR A 28 1.13 12.60 -3.53
C TYR A 28 1.96 11.35 -3.79
N PHE A 29 3.17 11.49 -4.33
CA PHE A 29 4.08 10.34 -4.51
C PHE A 29 4.51 9.72 -3.17
N ALA A 30 4.84 10.56 -2.19
CA ALA A 30 5.24 10.10 -0.86
C ALA A 30 4.06 9.46 -0.13
N SER A 31 2.87 10.06 -0.22
CA SER A 31 1.62 9.49 0.30
C SER A 31 1.33 8.12 -0.30
N PHE A 32 1.39 8.00 -1.63
CA PHE A 32 1.20 6.74 -2.35
C PHE A 32 2.19 5.65 -1.90
N LEU A 33 3.48 5.98 -1.79
CA LEU A 33 4.50 5.02 -1.33
C LEU A 33 4.28 4.61 0.12
N ALA A 34 3.97 5.56 1.01
CA ALA A 34 3.70 5.28 2.42
C ALA A 34 2.45 4.41 2.58
N ALA A 35 1.37 4.71 1.85
CA ALA A 35 0.14 3.95 1.89
C ALA A 35 0.35 2.50 1.42
N THR A 36 0.99 2.30 0.26
CA THR A 36 1.24 0.96 -0.29
C THR A 36 2.21 0.13 0.57
N ALA A 37 3.22 0.75 1.17
CA ALA A 37 4.10 0.07 2.13
C ALA A 37 3.36 -0.32 3.42
N THR A 38 2.47 0.54 3.91
CA THR A 38 1.68 0.27 5.12
C THR A 38 0.66 -0.84 4.87
N ILE A 39 0.00 -0.86 3.70
CA ILE A 39 -0.87 -1.97 3.27
C ILE A 39 -0.09 -3.29 3.32
N GLU A 40 1.11 -3.32 2.73
CA GLU A 40 1.97 -4.51 2.71
C GLU A 40 2.26 -5.01 4.13
N GLN A 41 2.63 -4.08 5.02
CA GLN A 41 2.95 -4.40 6.40
C GLN A 41 1.72 -4.96 7.13
N ILE A 42 0.56 -4.31 7.03
CA ILE A 42 -0.66 -4.75 7.72
C ILE A 42 -1.05 -6.15 7.22
N LEU A 43 -1.09 -6.37 5.91
CA LEU A 43 -1.44 -7.68 5.36
C LEU A 43 -0.47 -8.76 5.82
N ARG A 44 0.84 -8.49 5.84
CA ARG A 44 1.84 -9.42 6.35
C ARG A 44 1.64 -9.71 7.85
N GLU A 45 1.27 -8.71 8.64
CA GLU A 45 0.94 -8.89 10.06
C GLU A 45 -0.30 -9.78 10.24
N GLN A 46 -1.28 -9.73 9.33
CA GLN A 46 -2.51 -10.54 9.40
C GLN A 46 -2.35 -11.97 8.88
N LEU A 47 -1.38 -12.19 8.00
CA LEU A 47 -1.14 -13.51 7.42
C LEU A 47 -0.34 -14.42 8.37
N PRO A 48 -0.56 -15.74 8.36
CA PRO A 48 0.22 -16.69 9.14
C PRO A 48 1.69 -16.64 8.71
N ASP A 49 2.63 -16.77 9.65
CA ASP A 49 4.06 -16.61 9.36
C ASP A 49 4.52 -17.60 8.27
N SER A 50 4.74 -17.09 7.06
CA SER A 50 5.27 -17.82 5.92
C SER A 50 6.62 -17.22 5.52
N SER A 51 7.56 -18.10 5.16
CA SER A 51 8.89 -17.72 4.70
C SER A 51 8.88 -17.02 3.35
N ASP A 52 7.74 -16.97 2.65
CA ASP A 52 7.68 -16.68 1.22
C ASP A 52 7.13 -15.27 0.90
N TYR A 53 6.84 -14.46 1.91
CA TYR A 53 6.32 -13.09 1.74
C TYR A 53 7.34 -12.07 1.22
N TYR A 54 8.28 -12.45 0.36
CA TYR A 54 9.27 -11.52 -0.19
C TYR A 54 8.69 -10.52 -1.19
N TYR A 55 7.51 -10.80 -1.76
CA TYR A 55 6.90 -9.98 -2.80
C TYR A 55 5.48 -9.55 -2.41
N PHE A 56 5.16 -8.28 -2.66
CA PHE A 56 3.84 -7.71 -2.41
C PHE A 56 2.73 -8.48 -3.15
N SER A 57 2.96 -8.89 -4.40
CA SER A 57 2.01 -9.71 -5.16
C SER A 57 1.67 -11.02 -4.46
N THR A 58 2.68 -11.70 -3.88
CA THR A 58 2.47 -12.92 -3.09
C THR A 58 1.64 -12.65 -1.83
N ILE A 59 1.87 -11.51 -1.16
CA ILE A 59 1.08 -11.10 0.01
C ILE A 59 -0.38 -10.87 -0.37
N VAL A 60 -0.65 -10.19 -1.49
CA VAL A 60 -2.03 -9.93 -1.96
C VAL A 60 -2.75 -11.21 -2.36
N THR A 61 -2.08 -12.09 -3.11
CA THR A 61 -2.66 -13.40 -3.49
C THR A 61 -2.99 -14.23 -2.27
N GLU A 62 -2.08 -14.34 -1.31
CA GLU A 62 -2.35 -15.10 -0.08
C GLU A 62 -3.48 -14.47 0.74
N ALA A 63 -3.55 -13.14 0.83
CA ALA A 63 -4.64 -12.45 1.51
C ALA A 63 -6.01 -12.69 0.83
N GLU A 64 -6.05 -12.82 -0.49
CA GLU A 64 -7.25 -13.24 -1.22
C GLU A 64 -7.61 -14.71 -0.91
N GLU A 65 -6.63 -15.62 -0.99
CA GLU A 65 -6.84 -17.06 -0.72
C GLU A 65 -7.32 -17.34 0.71
N GLN A 66 -6.92 -16.50 1.67
CA GLN A 66 -7.31 -16.58 3.09
C GLN A 66 -8.61 -15.83 3.43
N ASP A 67 -9.34 -15.30 2.43
CA ASP A 67 -10.59 -14.52 2.61
C ASP A 67 -10.39 -13.24 3.45
N LEU A 68 -9.17 -12.71 3.51
CA LEU A 68 -8.87 -11.40 4.13
C LEU A 68 -9.23 -10.26 3.18
N LEU A 69 -8.96 -10.44 1.90
CA LEU A 69 -9.33 -9.50 0.84
C LEU A 69 -10.36 -10.14 -0.10
N GLY A 70 -11.43 -9.40 -0.41
CA GLY A 70 -12.29 -9.78 -1.52
C GLY A 70 -11.54 -9.63 -2.86
N SER A 71 -11.93 -10.40 -3.86
CA SER A 71 -11.27 -10.41 -5.19
C SER A 71 -11.20 -9.04 -5.85
N GLU A 72 -12.20 -8.18 -5.63
CA GLU A 72 -12.20 -6.81 -6.13
C GLU A 72 -11.11 -5.95 -5.47
N ALA A 73 -10.89 -6.11 -4.17
CA ALA A 73 -9.84 -5.41 -3.44
C ALA A 73 -8.45 -5.95 -3.82
N ALA A 74 -8.31 -7.27 -3.96
CA ALA A 74 -7.08 -7.91 -4.41
C ALA A 74 -6.65 -7.41 -5.80
N ALA A 75 -7.59 -7.31 -6.75
CA ALA A 75 -7.33 -6.75 -8.07
C ALA A 75 -6.84 -5.29 -7.99
N ARG A 76 -7.52 -4.43 -7.21
CA ARG A 76 -7.08 -3.04 -7.00
C ARG A 76 -5.66 -2.96 -6.41
N PHE A 77 -5.32 -3.85 -5.49
CA PHE A 77 -4.00 -3.82 -4.85
C PHE A 77 -2.90 -4.30 -5.80
N SER A 78 -3.22 -5.26 -6.66
CA SER A 78 -2.34 -5.67 -7.76
C SER A 78 -2.05 -4.49 -8.69
N ASP A 79 -3.07 -3.73 -9.10
CA ASP A 79 -2.91 -2.54 -9.95
C ASP A 79 -2.03 -1.47 -9.28
N LEU A 80 -2.26 -1.19 -7.98
CA LEU A 80 -1.42 -0.28 -7.19
C LEU A 80 0.04 -0.76 -7.10
N HIS A 81 0.25 -2.08 -7.00
CA HIS A 81 1.58 -2.65 -6.95
C HIS A 81 2.34 -2.49 -8.26
N GLU A 82 1.69 -2.77 -9.39
CA GLU A 82 2.29 -2.57 -10.71
C GLU A 82 2.69 -1.12 -10.91
N LEU A 83 1.82 -0.18 -10.50
CA LEU A 83 2.10 1.25 -10.52
C LEU A 83 3.31 1.61 -9.63
N ARG A 84 3.35 1.11 -8.39
CA ARG A 84 4.50 1.31 -7.47
C ARG A 84 5.80 0.77 -8.06
N ASN A 85 5.80 -0.47 -8.58
CA ASN A 85 6.99 -1.12 -9.11
C ASN A 85 7.56 -0.37 -10.30
N ALA A 86 6.69 0.14 -11.18
CA ALA A 86 7.10 0.96 -12.30
C ALA A 86 7.90 2.18 -11.84
N HIS A 87 7.54 2.80 -10.70
CA HIS A 87 8.28 3.93 -10.11
C HIS A 87 9.55 3.54 -9.34
N VAL A 88 9.47 2.51 -8.48
CA VAL A 88 10.57 2.13 -7.57
C VAL A 88 11.72 1.46 -8.32
N HIS A 89 11.40 0.68 -9.36
CA HIS A 89 12.39 -0.09 -10.11
C HIS A 89 12.74 0.52 -11.47
N TYR A 90 12.25 1.73 -11.78
CA TYR A 90 12.66 2.43 -12.99
C TYR A 90 14.17 2.68 -12.99
N ARG A 91 14.87 1.87 -13.76
CA ARG A 91 16.28 2.09 -14.13
C ARG A 91 16.28 2.68 -15.52
N GLY A 92 16.04 3.99 -15.65
CA GLY A 92 16.23 4.67 -16.93
C GLY A 92 17.63 4.41 -17.50
N GLU A 93 17.85 4.57 -18.81
CA GLU A 93 19.15 4.29 -19.46
C GLU A 93 20.33 5.06 -18.86
N LYS A 94 20.07 6.16 -18.15
CA LYS A 94 20.92 6.78 -17.14
C LYS A 94 19.98 7.33 -16.08
N GLY A 95 20.26 7.10 -14.80
CA GLY A 95 19.48 7.70 -13.70
C GLY A 95 19.37 9.22 -13.87
N PRO A 96 18.32 9.87 -13.32
CA PRO A 96 18.07 11.28 -13.58
C PRO A 96 19.30 12.12 -13.24
N SER A 97 19.79 12.89 -14.21
CA SER A 97 20.85 13.89 -14.01
C SER A 97 20.39 15.01 -13.06
N ASP A 98 19.07 15.16 -12.87
CA ASP A 98 18.46 16.12 -11.98
C ASP A 98 17.10 15.60 -11.47
N PRO A 99 16.90 15.44 -10.15
CA PRO A 99 15.63 14.99 -9.57
C PRO A 99 14.44 15.92 -9.87
N ALA A 100 14.69 17.20 -10.20
CA ALA A 100 13.63 18.18 -10.45
C ALA A 100 12.94 18.02 -11.82
N GLU A 101 13.64 17.47 -12.83
CA GLU A 101 13.09 17.29 -14.19
C GLU A 101 12.14 16.08 -14.31
N SER A 102 12.11 15.16 -13.34
CA SER A 102 11.27 13.97 -13.42
C SER A 102 9.78 14.23 -13.13
N MET A 103 9.38 15.48 -12.84
CA MET A 103 8.01 15.83 -12.42
C MET A 103 7.03 16.13 -13.57
N LEU A 104 7.44 16.09 -14.84
CA LEU A 104 6.67 16.75 -15.92
C LEU A 104 6.03 15.89 -17.01
N GLU A 105 6.28 14.58 -17.14
CA GLU A 105 5.80 13.85 -18.34
C GLU A 105 5.06 12.53 -18.06
N ARG A 106 3.96 12.33 -18.80
CA ARG A 106 3.14 11.11 -18.90
C ARG A 106 3.57 10.34 -20.16
N SER A 107 3.78 9.02 -20.10
CA SER A 107 3.80 8.21 -21.33
C SER A 107 3.29 6.76 -21.14
N THR A 108 2.95 6.10 -22.25
CA THR A 108 2.35 4.76 -22.42
C THR A 108 3.18 3.65 -23.18
N GLY A 109 4.23 3.03 -22.63
CA GLY A 109 5.08 2.09 -23.40
C GLY A 109 6.35 1.54 -22.71
N ALA A 110 6.81 0.35 -23.12
CA ALA A 110 7.73 -0.55 -22.38
C ALA A 110 9.22 -0.10 -22.20
N ASN A 111 9.54 1.16 -22.41
CA ASN A 111 10.85 1.77 -22.09
C ASN A 111 10.71 3.16 -21.49
N GLU A 112 9.51 3.43 -20.97
CA GLU A 112 9.12 4.77 -20.67
C GLU A 112 9.20 5.09 -19.19
N ARG A 113 9.40 6.37 -18.92
CA ARG A 113 9.31 6.90 -17.57
C ARG A 113 7.92 6.56 -17.03
N PRO A 114 7.83 5.99 -15.83
CA PRO A 114 6.55 5.69 -15.22
C PRO A 114 5.74 6.99 -15.10
N LYS A 115 4.46 6.93 -15.50
CA LYS A 115 3.55 8.08 -15.48
C LYS A 115 3.54 8.68 -14.08
N ARG A 116 3.71 9.99 -13.95
CA ARG A 116 3.67 10.67 -12.65
C ARG A 116 2.46 10.24 -11.81
N ILE A 117 2.71 9.84 -10.56
CA ILE A 117 1.67 9.68 -9.54
C ILE A 117 0.96 11.02 -9.34
N VAL A 118 -0.33 11.03 -9.61
CA VAL A 118 -1.21 12.18 -9.41
C VAL A 118 -2.00 12.04 -8.10
N LYS A 119 -2.83 13.04 -7.79
CA LYS A 119 -3.62 13.07 -6.57
C LYS A 119 -4.56 11.87 -6.50
N GLU A 120 -5.18 11.52 -7.62
CA GLU A 120 -6.15 10.44 -7.75
C GLU A 120 -5.53 9.07 -7.42
N ASP A 121 -4.27 8.85 -7.81
CA ASP A 121 -3.54 7.61 -7.49
C ASP A 121 -3.27 7.52 -5.98
N ALA A 122 -2.91 8.65 -5.35
CA ALA A 122 -2.69 8.72 -3.91
C ALA A 122 -4.01 8.58 -3.11
N GLU A 123 -5.11 9.15 -3.60
CA GLU A 123 -6.45 8.96 -3.03
C GLU A 123 -6.86 7.49 -3.07
N LEU A 124 -6.65 6.82 -4.21
CA LEU A 124 -6.93 5.39 -4.35
C LEU A 124 -6.08 4.55 -3.38
N ALA A 125 -4.79 4.86 -3.26
CA ALA A 125 -3.90 4.16 -2.33
C ALA A 125 -4.32 4.36 -0.86
N LEU A 126 -4.72 5.57 -0.47
CA LEU A 126 -5.27 5.85 0.86
C LEU A 126 -6.59 5.13 1.10
N GLN A 127 -7.51 5.14 0.13
CA GLN A 127 -8.76 4.39 0.25
C GLN A 127 -8.49 2.90 0.49
N CYS A 128 -7.57 2.31 -0.28
CA CYS A 128 -7.16 0.93 -0.11
C CYS A 128 -6.53 0.67 1.27
N LEU A 129 -5.74 1.61 1.79
CA LEU A 129 -5.17 1.54 3.13
C LEU A 129 -6.28 1.50 4.20
N TYR A 130 -7.28 2.38 4.10
CA TYR A 130 -8.40 2.37 5.04
C TYR A 130 -9.23 1.08 4.95
N GLU A 131 -9.45 0.54 3.76
CA GLU A 131 -10.12 -0.76 3.59
C GLU A 131 -9.39 -1.87 4.34
N VAL A 132 -8.05 -1.92 4.25
CA VAL A 132 -7.21 -2.88 4.98
C VAL A 132 -7.24 -2.64 6.49
N LEU A 133 -7.23 -1.38 6.93
CA LEU A 133 -7.36 -1.06 8.35
C LEU A 133 -8.68 -1.54 8.92
N GLU A 134 -9.79 -1.37 8.18
CA GLU A 134 -11.09 -1.84 8.63
C GLU A 134 -11.16 -3.37 8.69
N ILE A 135 -10.49 -4.08 7.78
CA ILE A 135 -10.34 -5.55 7.86
C ILE A 135 -9.55 -5.92 9.12
N ALA A 136 -8.43 -5.26 9.39
CA ALA A 136 -7.60 -5.52 10.57
C ALA A 136 -8.29 -5.15 11.90
N LYS A 137 -9.25 -4.23 11.89
CA LYS A 137 -10.02 -3.81 13.08
C LYS A 137 -11.24 -4.69 13.36
N LYS A 138 -11.86 -5.29 12.33
CA LYS A 138 -13.16 -5.98 12.43
C LYS A 138 -13.21 -7.19 13.36
N ASP A 139 -12.05 -7.72 13.78
CA ASP A 139 -11.96 -8.84 14.73
C ASP A 139 -11.26 -8.46 16.04
N ILE A 140 -11.11 -7.16 16.34
CA ILE A 140 -10.84 -6.70 17.71
C ILE A 140 -12.18 -6.82 18.47
N PRO A 141 -12.32 -7.71 19.47
CA PRO A 141 -13.55 -7.80 20.24
C PRO A 141 -13.88 -6.42 20.84
N ASP A 142 -15.14 -6.01 20.74
CA ASP A 142 -15.64 -4.75 21.31
C ASP A 142 -15.04 -4.54 22.71
N GLY A 143 -14.25 -3.46 22.87
CA GLY A 143 -13.61 -3.08 24.15
C GLY A 143 -12.09 -3.26 24.25
N ALA A 144 -11.38 -3.64 23.18
CA ALA A 144 -9.91 -3.74 23.18
C ALA A 144 -9.16 -2.54 22.56
N LEU A 145 -9.87 -1.47 22.17
CA LEU A 145 -9.23 -0.19 21.82
C LEU A 145 -8.93 0.62 23.09
N PRO A 146 -7.69 1.09 23.31
CA PRO A 146 -7.35 1.90 24.47
C PRO A 146 -7.96 3.29 24.30
N GLY A 147 -9.13 3.53 24.89
CA GLY A 147 -9.75 4.85 24.85
C GLY A 147 -11.22 4.91 25.29
N GLU A 148 -11.94 3.79 25.31
CA GLU A 148 -13.32 3.77 25.80
C GLU A 148 -13.36 3.36 27.29
N LYS A 149 -13.22 4.36 28.16
CA LYS A 149 -13.65 4.31 29.56
C LYS A 149 -14.54 5.49 29.88
#